data_AF-A0A1G2YBK3-F1
#
_entry.id   AF-A0A1G2YBK3-F1
#
_cell.length_a   1.000
_cell.length_b   1.000
_cell.length_c   1.000
_cell.angle_alpha   90.00
_cell.angle_beta   90.00
_cell.angle_gamma   90.00
#
_symmetry.space_group_name_H-M   'P 1'
#
loop_
_entity.id
_entity.type
_entity.pdbx_description
1 polymer ?
#
loop_
_entity_poly.entity_id
_entity_poly.type
_entity_poly.pdbx_seq_one_letter_code
_entity_poly.pdbx_strand_id
1 'polypeptide(L)'
;MFRTVSITCLIITFVGIIIHWIIFRPKVGELFGTDRRMRILDPLRYLVFLFTLLFIPQKLTLAGVFRKLVFLLALLCFVVLFVTGFYSKLVYGTTISGYWLMLHATFAPVFAICLAILAVMWAHNCRFNKKYWPWLQRILQQDITDNIIPQKYEFSQKLSFWVIIGLAVPLILSIILSMFRFFGTYWQELLADIHRYIAIVFTLAVIVYTYLFILASAKERV
;
A
#
# COMPACT_ATOMS: atom_id res chain seq x y z
N MET A 1 4.03 15.75 -18.39
CA MET A 1 2.87 14.85 -18.16
C MET A 1 2.97 14.09 -16.83
N PHE A 2 3.99 13.26 -16.62
CA PHE A 2 4.16 12.44 -15.41
C PHE A 2 3.93 13.19 -14.09
N ARG A 3 4.58 14.35 -13.88
CA ARG A 3 4.46 15.14 -12.65
C ARG A 3 3.01 15.48 -12.30
N THR A 4 2.26 16.01 -13.27
CA THR A 4 0.84 16.37 -13.09
C THR A 4 0.00 15.13 -12.78
N VAL A 5 0.19 14.05 -13.53
CA VAL A 5 -0.54 12.78 -13.30
C VAL A 5 -0.27 12.25 -11.89
N SER A 6 1.00 12.16 -11.48
CA SER A 6 1.39 11.68 -10.15
C SER A 6 0.78 12.52 -9.03
N ILE A 7 0.87 13.86 -9.11
CA ILE A 7 0.31 14.76 -8.10
C ILE A 7 -1.21 14.59 -8.02
N THR A 8 -1.90 14.63 -9.17
CA THR A 8 -3.36 14.48 -9.23
C THR A 8 -3.81 13.14 -8.66
N CYS A 9 -3.17 12.03 -9.05
CA CYS A 9 -3.51 10.69 -8.55
C CYS A 9 -3.29 10.55 -7.04
N LEU A 10 -2.18 11.07 -6.52
CA LEU A 10 -1.89 11.04 -5.08
C LEU A 10 -2.90 11.89 -4.31
N ILE A 11 -3.18 13.12 -4.75
CA ILE A 11 -4.18 14.00 -4.11
C ILE A 11 -5.54 13.32 -4.10
N ILE A 12 -6.02 12.81 -5.24
CA ILE A 12 -7.32 12.14 -5.33
C ILE A 12 -7.39 10.96 -4.35
N THR A 13 -6.32 10.17 -4.26
CA THR A 13 -6.28 9.00 -3.36
C THR A 13 -6.31 9.42 -1.89
N PHE A 14 -5.49 10.40 -1.49
CA PHE A 14 -5.51 10.90 -0.12
C PHE A 14 -6.83 11.57 0.25
N VAL A 15 -7.38 12.42 -0.62
CA VAL A 15 -8.69 13.06 -0.41
C VAL A 15 -9.79 12.01 -0.32
N GLY A 16 -9.79 11.00 -1.19
CA GLY A 16 -10.73 9.90 -1.14
C GLY A 16 -10.65 9.10 0.16
N ILE A 17 -9.43 8.82 0.64
CA ILE A 17 -9.19 8.17 1.93
C ILE A 17 -9.70 9.03 3.09
N ILE A 18 -9.42 10.34 3.07
CA ILE A 18 -9.88 11.28 4.11
C ILE A 18 -11.41 11.34 4.13
N ILE A 19 -12.05 11.48 2.98
CA ILE A 19 -13.51 11.51 2.86
C ILE A 19 -14.10 10.19 3.36
N HIS A 20 -13.59 9.04 2.89
CA HIS A 20 -14.06 7.74 3.35
C HIS A 20 -13.87 7.58 4.86
N TRP A 21 -12.74 8.03 5.41
CA TRP A 21 -12.48 7.99 6.84
C TRP A 21 -13.42 8.92 7.65
N ILE A 22 -13.78 10.09 7.12
CA ILE A 22 -14.73 11.01 7.75
C ILE A 22 -16.16 10.45 7.75
N ILE A 23 -16.58 9.86 6.63
CA ILE A 23 -17.94 9.29 6.47
C ILE A 23 -18.09 8.03 7.32
N PHE A 24 -17.12 7.11 7.24
CA PHE A 24 -17.15 5.83 7.92
C PHE A 24 -16.36 5.84 9.22
N ARG A 25 -16.33 6.98 9.92
CA ARG A 25 -15.59 7.13 11.18
C ARG A 25 -15.96 5.98 12.13
N PRO A 26 -14.99 5.16 12.58
CA PRO A 26 -15.22 4.39 13.80
C PRO A 26 -15.52 5.41 14.90
N LYS A 27 -16.61 5.21 15.65
CA LYS A 27 -17.00 6.13 16.72
C LYS A 27 -15.84 6.24 17.70
N VAL A 28 -15.14 7.37 17.68
CA VAL A 28 -13.93 7.59 18.52
C VAL A 28 -14.24 7.45 20.01
N GLY A 29 -15.51 7.70 20.40
CA GLY A 29 -16.01 7.45 21.75
C GLY A 29 -16.08 5.97 22.17
N GLU A 30 -16.19 5.03 21.22
CA GLU A 30 -16.08 3.59 21.52
C GLU A 30 -14.62 3.14 21.65
N LEU A 31 -13.69 3.77 20.92
CA LEU A 31 -12.26 3.41 20.94
C LEU A 31 -11.48 3.97 22.14
N PHE A 32 -11.84 5.18 22.60
CA PHE A 32 -11.08 5.92 23.63
C PHE A 32 -11.93 6.41 24.82
N GLY A 33 -13.20 5.99 24.88
CA GLY A 33 -14.17 6.38 25.92
C GLY A 33 -14.85 7.72 25.64
N THR A 34 -16.13 7.82 26.02
CA THR A 34 -17.05 8.94 25.72
C THR A 34 -16.68 10.27 26.39
N ASP A 35 -15.71 10.27 27.30
CA ASP A 35 -15.56 11.33 28.30
C ASP A 35 -14.35 12.26 28.10
N ARG A 36 -13.82 12.37 26.88
CA ARG A 36 -12.58 13.15 26.63
C ARG A 36 -12.73 14.39 25.75
N ARG A 37 -12.46 15.51 26.41
CA ARG A 37 -12.16 16.84 25.86
C ARG A 37 -10.96 16.74 24.90
N MET A 38 -11.18 16.99 23.62
CA MET A 38 -10.13 16.90 22.58
C MET A 38 -8.94 17.80 22.94
N ARG A 39 -7.78 17.20 23.23
CA ARG A 39 -6.53 17.91 23.51
C ARG A 39 -5.68 17.95 22.23
N ILE A 40 -4.86 18.99 22.11
CA ILE A 40 -3.91 19.23 21.00
C ILE A 40 -2.98 18.02 20.71
N LEU A 41 -2.80 17.10 21.68
CA LEU A 41 -1.98 15.89 21.55
C LEU A 41 -2.72 14.66 20.98
N ASP A 42 -4.03 14.74 20.75
CA ASP A 42 -4.82 13.64 20.20
C ASP A 42 -4.40 13.20 18.79
N PRO A 43 -4.00 14.07 17.83
CA PRO A 43 -3.48 13.60 16.55
C PRO A 43 -2.20 12.79 16.68
N LEU A 44 -1.30 13.14 17.60
CA LEU A 44 -0.08 12.37 17.86
C LEU A 44 -0.43 10.99 18.45
N ARG A 45 -1.34 10.94 19.41
CA ARG A 45 -1.82 9.67 19.99
C ARG A 45 -2.53 8.80 18.97
N TYR A 46 -3.32 9.40 18.08
CA TYR A 46 -3.99 8.70 16.99
C TYR A 46 -2.98 8.16 15.97
N LEU A 47 -1.93 8.92 15.65
CA LEU A 47 -0.84 8.45 14.80
C LEU A 47 -0.06 7.31 15.44
N VAL A 48 0.25 7.41 16.74
CA VAL A 48 0.85 6.30 17.50
C VAL A 48 -0.08 5.10 17.50
N PHE A 49 -1.39 5.29 17.67
CA PHE A 49 -2.37 4.21 17.64
C PHE A 49 -2.43 3.52 16.27
N LEU A 50 -2.54 4.29 15.18
CA LEU A 50 -2.47 3.78 13.80
C LEU A 50 -1.17 3.04 13.55
N PHE A 51 -0.05 3.57 14.05
CA PHE A 51 1.24 2.91 13.97
C PHE A 51 1.22 1.60 14.76
N THR A 52 0.65 1.57 15.97
CA THR A 52 0.48 0.34 16.75
C THR A 52 -0.47 -0.67 16.09
N LEU A 53 -1.43 -0.24 15.27
CA LEU A 53 -2.28 -1.15 14.48
C LEU A 53 -1.48 -1.86 13.39
N LEU A 54 -0.44 -1.24 12.83
CA LEU A 54 0.52 -1.94 11.96
C LEU A 54 1.30 -3.02 12.73
N PHE A 55 1.38 -2.95 14.07
CA PHE A 55 1.90 -4.04 14.91
C PHE A 55 0.79 -5.06 15.15
N ILE A 56 0.63 -5.96 14.18
CA ILE A 56 -0.25 -7.13 14.22
C ILE A 56 -0.13 -7.85 15.59
N PRO A 57 -1.25 -8.13 16.29
CA PRO A 57 -1.25 -9.00 17.45
C PRO A 57 -1.06 -10.43 16.94
N GLN A 58 0.17 -10.94 17.01
CA GLN A 58 0.46 -12.33 16.62
C GLN A 58 0.61 -13.20 17.85
N LYS A 59 0.21 -14.47 17.70
CA LYS A 59 0.66 -15.54 18.59
C LYS A 59 2.20 -15.53 18.60
N LEU A 60 2.82 -15.71 19.76
CA LEU A 60 4.28 -15.68 20.00
C LEU A 60 5.04 -16.85 19.32
N THR A 61 4.76 -17.13 18.04
CA THR A 61 5.45 -18.14 17.25
C THR A 61 6.57 -17.48 16.44
N LEU A 62 7.70 -18.18 16.27
CA LEU A 62 8.85 -17.68 15.50
C LEU A 62 8.46 -17.24 14.07
N ALA A 63 7.63 -18.04 13.40
CA ALA A 63 7.11 -17.72 12.07
C ALA A 63 6.26 -16.44 12.05
N GLY A 64 5.52 -16.15 13.14
CA GLY A 64 4.80 -14.91 13.30
C GLY A 64 5.76 -13.72 13.35
N VAL A 65 6.72 -13.76 14.28
CA VAL A 65 7.73 -12.70 14.47
C VAL A 65 8.49 -12.43 13.17
N PHE A 66 8.93 -13.47 12.47
CA PHE A 66 9.61 -13.33 11.19
C PHE A 66 8.75 -12.61 10.14
N ARG A 67 7.48 -13.02 9.98
CA ARG A 67 6.54 -12.35 9.06
C ARG A 67 6.41 -10.85 9.35
N LYS A 68 6.35 -10.50 10.64
CA LYS A 68 6.22 -9.11 11.08
C LYS A 68 7.47 -8.30 10.78
N LEU A 69 8.65 -8.85 11.05
CA LEU A 69 9.92 -8.19 10.73
C LEU A 69 10.06 -7.94 9.22
N VAL A 70 9.74 -8.94 8.40
CA VAL A 70 9.76 -8.79 6.93
C VAL A 70 8.75 -7.74 6.47
N PHE A 71 7.54 -7.70 7.06
CA PHE A 71 6.54 -6.68 6.74
C PHE A 71 7.00 -5.27 7.09
N LEU A 72 7.56 -5.07 8.28
CA LEU A 72 8.07 -3.76 8.71
C LEU A 72 9.27 -3.31 7.85
N LEU A 73 10.16 -4.25 7.51
CA LEU A 73 11.28 -3.97 6.61
C LEU A 73 10.80 -3.61 5.21
N ALA A 74 9.81 -4.32 4.67
CA ALA A 74 9.20 -4.00 3.38
C ALA A 74 8.58 -2.60 3.38
N LEU A 75 7.86 -2.25 4.44
CA LEU A 75 7.26 -0.92 4.61
C LEU A 75 8.31 0.18 4.67
N LEU A 76 9.39 -0.04 5.43
CA LEU A 76 10.52 0.88 5.51
C LEU A 76 11.15 1.09 4.12
N CYS A 77 11.46 -0.01 3.42
CA CYS A 77 12.06 0.06 2.09
C CYS A 77 11.12 0.76 1.10
N PHE A 78 9.82 0.48 1.16
CA PHE A 78 8.81 1.17 0.34
C PHE A 78 8.82 2.68 0.58
N VAL A 79 8.86 3.14 1.83
CA VAL A 79 8.93 4.58 2.15
C VAL A 79 10.20 5.20 1.57
N VAL A 80 11.36 4.54 1.72
CA VAL A 80 12.62 5.03 1.13
C VAL A 80 12.52 5.11 -0.40
N LEU A 81 11.99 4.08 -1.05
CA LEU A 81 11.82 4.03 -2.51
C LEU A 81 10.82 5.07 -3.01
N PHE A 82 9.71 5.27 -2.29
CA PHE A 82 8.72 6.30 -2.59
C PHE A 82 9.35 7.69 -2.50
N VAL A 83 10.03 8.01 -1.40
CA VAL A 83 10.68 9.32 -1.24
C VAL A 83 11.75 9.52 -2.30
N THR A 84 12.70 8.59 -2.43
CA THR A 84 13.81 8.73 -3.39
C THR A 84 13.33 8.79 -4.84
N GLY A 85 12.31 7.99 -5.21
CA GLY A 85 11.78 7.91 -6.57
C GLY A 85 10.87 9.07 -6.97
N PHE A 86 10.05 9.58 -6.05
CA PHE A 86 9.09 10.65 -6.36
C PHE A 86 9.60 12.05 -6.02
N TYR A 87 10.38 12.23 -4.95
CA TYR A 87 10.75 13.57 -4.45
C TYR A 87 11.46 14.41 -5.52
N SER A 88 12.53 13.87 -6.12
CA SER A 88 13.31 14.56 -7.15
C SER A 88 12.45 15.01 -8.33
N LYS A 89 11.55 14.12 -8.79
CA LYS A 89 10.72 14.38 -9.97
C LYS A 89 9.53 15.30 -9.68
N LEU A 90 8.96 15.23 -8.48
CA LEU A 90 7.79 16.03 -8.10
C LEU A 90 8.15 17.45 -7.67
N VAL A 91 9.28 17.61 -6.96
CA VAL A 91 9.72 18.89 -6.41
C VAL A 91 10.58 19.65 -7.42
N TYR A 92 11.65 19.02 -7.92
CA TYR A 92 12.65 19.68 -8.79
C TYR A 92 12.41 19.43 -10.28
N GLY A 93 11.53 18.50 -10.66
CA GLY A 93 11.28 18.15 -12.07
C GLY A 93 12.40 17.35 -12.74
N THR A 94 13.49 17.10 -12.03
CA THR A 94 14.70 16.42 -12.51
C THR A 94 14.57 14.89 -12.41
N THR A 95 15.44 14.18 -13.10
CA THR A 95 15.62 12.73 -12.91
C THR A 95 16.38 12.45 -11.61
N ILE A 96 16.17 11.26 -11.04
CA ILE A 96 16.91 10.81 -9.87
C ILE A 96 18.40 10.68 -10.20
N SER A 97 19.27 11.24 -9.35
CA SER A 97 20.72 11.25 -9.56
C SER A 97 21.49 11.27 -8.23
N GLY A 98 22.80 11.03 -8.29
CA GLY A 98 23.70 11.08 -7.13
C GLY A 98 23.27 10.15 -5.99
N TYR A 99 23.32 10.66 -4.75
CA TYR A 99 22.99 9.89 -3.54
C TYR A 99 21.54 9.39 -3.51
N TRP A 100 20.59 10.12 -4.11
CA TRP A 100 19.19 9.67 -4.19
C TRP A 100 19.07 8.40 -5.02
N LEU A 101 19.78 8.33 -6.16
CA LEU A 101 19.81 7.14 -7.01
C LEU A 101 20.49 5.97 -6.29
N MET A 102 21.60 6.21 -5.59
CA MET A 102 22.30 5.17 -4.83
C MET A 102 21.41 4.56 -3.75
N LEU A 103 20.69 5.39 -2.98
CA LEU A 103 19.72 4.92 -1.99
C LEU A 103 18.58 4.13 -2.65
N HIS A 104 18.00 4.67 -3.73
CA HIS A 104 16.92 3.99 -4.44
C HIS A 104 17.35 2.61 -4.95
N ALA A 105 18.51 2.53 -5.62
CA ALA A 105 19.05 1.29 -6.15
C ALA A 105 19.44 0.28 -5.07
N THR A 106 19.81 0.74 -3.87
CA THR A 106 20.19 -0.13 -2.74
C THR A 106 18.97 -0.74 -2.06
N PHE A 107 17.92 0.06 -1.83
CA PHE A 107 16.70 -0.41 -1.17
C PHE A 107 15.76 -1.19 -2.10
N ALA A 108 15.87 -1.00 -3.42
CA ALA A 108 15.06 -1.72 -4.42
C ALA A 108 15.15 -3.26 -4.32
N PRO A 109 16.35 -3.88 -4.31
CA PRO A 109 16.46 -5.34 -4.19
C PRO A 109 16.00 -5.85 -2.82
N VAL A 110 16.28 -5.12 -1.74
CA VAL A 110 15.81 -5.48 -0.39
C VAL A 110 14.29 -5.50 -0.33
N PHE A 111 13.64 -4.48 -0.91
CA PHE A 111 12.19 -4.42 -1.03
C PHE A 111 11.64 -5.59 -1.87
N ALA A 112 12.24 -5.88 -3.02
CA ALA A 112 11.80 -6.95 -3.90
C ALA A 112 11.86 -8.33 -3.20
N ILE A 113 12.93 -8.61 -2.47
CA ILE A 113 13.08 -9.86 -1.69
C ILE A 113 12.03 -9.93 -0.58
N CYS A 114 11.84 -8.84 0.18
CA CYS A 114 10.83 -8.81 1.23
C CYS A 114 9.43 -9.04 0.65
N LEU A 115 9.11 -8.37 -0.47
CA LEU A 115 7.82 -8.53 -1.14
C LEU A 115 7.61 -9.97 -1.64
N ALA A 116 8.63 -10.62 -2.18
CA ALA A 116 8.57 -12.02 -2.59
C ALA A 116 8.30 -12.95 -1.40
N ILE A 117 9.00 -12.75 -0.27
CA ILE A 117 8.76 -13.52 0.96
C ILE A 117 7.33 -13.32 1.44
N LEU A 118 6.85 -12.07 1.52
CA LEU A 118 5.48 -11.77 1.93
C LEU A 118 4.46 -12.39 0.98
N ALA A 119 4.72 -12.37 -0.34
CA ALA A 119 3.86 -12.99 -1.33
C ALA A 119 3.70 -14.48 -1.04
N VAL A 120 4.79 -15.21 -0.83
CA VAL A 120 4.76 -16.64 -0.51
C VAL A 120 4.05 -16.90 0.83
N MET A 121 4.31 -16.09 1.86
CA MET A 121 3.73 -16.28 3.19
C MET A 121 2.21 -15.98 3.25
N TRP A 122 1.70 -15.09 2.38
CA TRP A 122 0.30 -14.65 2.40
C TRP A 122 -0.54 -15.16 1.23
N ALA A 123 0.05 -15.67 0.15
CA ALA A 123 -0.67 -16.13 -1.04
C ALA A 123 -1.82 -17.10 -0.72
N HIS A 124 -1.60 -18.03 0.22
CA HIS A 124 -2.64 -18.97 0.65
C HIS A 124 -3.85 -18.26 1.26
N ASN A 125 -3.62 -17.29 2.15
CA ASN A 125 -4.69 -16.54 2.83
C ASN A 125 -5.40 -15.56 1.88
N CYS A 126 -4.70 -15.12 0.83
CA CYS A 126 -5.24 -14.24 -0.20
C CYS A 126 -5.91 -14.98 -1.37
N ARG A 127 -6.12 -16.30 -1.28
CA ARG A 127 -6.91 -17.03 -2.29
C ARG A 127 -8.35 -16.54 -2.31
N PHE A 128 -8.86 -16.27 -3.51
CA PHE A 128 -10.28 -16.05 -3.72
C PHE A 128 -11.03 -17.36 -3.52
N ASN A 129 -12.02 -17.36 -2.63
CA ASN A 129 -12.89 -18.51 -2.38
C ASN A 129 -14.25 -18.30 -3.08
N LYS A 130 -14.94 -19.38 -3.44
CA LYS A 130 -16.28 -19.35 -4.06
C LYS A 130 -17.32 -18.58 -3.22
N LYS A 131 -17.07 -18.44 -1.91
CA LYS A 131 -17.87 -17.63 -0.98
C LYS A 131 -18.00 -16.15 -1.37
N TYR A 132 -17.10 -15.60 -2.19
CA TYR A 132 -17.17 -14.19 -2.65
C TYR A 132 -18.00 -14.00 -3.93
N TRP A 133 -18.39 -15.09 -4.61
CA TRP A 133 -19.18 -15.04 -5.84
C TRP A 133 -20.57 -14.41 -5.67
N PRO A 134 -21.33 -14.72 -4.58
CA PRO A 134 -22.61 -14.07 -4.33
C PRO A 134 -22.49 -12.57 -4.06
N TRP A 135 -21.38 -12.11 -3.49
CA TRP A 135 -21.13 -10.68 -3.25
C TRP A 135 -20.88 -9.92 -4.56
N LEU A 136 -20.07 -10.49 -5.47
CA LEU A 136 -19.83 -9.91 -6.80
C LEU A 136 -21.13 -9.81 -7.60
N GLN A 137 -21.95 -10.87 -7.55
CA GLN A 137 -23.26 -10.92 -8.20
C GLN A 137 -24.27 -9.92 -7.60
N ARG A 138 -24.18 -9.64 -6.30
CA ARG A 138 -25.06 -8.68 -5.60
C ARG A 138 -24.63 -7.22 -5.69
N ILE A 139 -23.35 -6.92 -5.90
CA ILE A 139 -22.92 -5.56 -6.28
C ILE A 139 -23.51 -5.18 -7.65
N LEU A 140 -23.59 -6.14 -8.57
CA LEU A 140 -24.29 -5.97 -9.84
C LEU A 140 -25.81 -5.83 -9.67
N GLN A 141 -26.36 -6.22 -8.50
CA GLN A 141 -27.81 -6.16 -8.19
C GLN A 141 -28.19 -5.16 -7.08
N GLN A 142 -27.25 -4.31 -6.62
CA GLN A 142 -27.52 -3.11 -5.83
C GLN A 142 -28.37 -3.31 -4.55
N ASP A 143 -28.18 -4.42 -3.82
CA ASP A 143 -28.89 -4.67 -2.56
C ASP A 143 -27.99 -4.35 -1.36
N ILE A 144 -28.32 -3.29 -0.61
CA ILE A 144 -27.52 -2.73 0.49
C ILE A 144 -28.09 -3.26 1.82
N THR A 145 -27.55 -4.38 2.31
CA THR A 145 -27.87 -4.90 3.66
C THR A 145 -26.64 -4.88 4.59
N ASP A 146 -26.82 -4.58 5.87
CA ASP A 146 -25.77 -4.25 6.85
C ASP A 146 -24.68 -5.32 7.10
N ASN A 147 -24.92 -6.59 6.76
CA ASN A 147 -23.93 -7.67 6.90
C ASN A 147 -22.81 -7.66 5.82
N ILE A 148 -22.84 -6.72 4.88
CA ILE A 148 -21.91 -6.64 3.73
C ILE A 148 -20.56 -6.01 4.08
N ILE A 149 -20.51 -5.17 5.11
CA ILE A 149 -19.37 -4.30 5.42
C ILE A 149 -18.07 -5.09 5.73
N PRO A 150 -18.06 -6.15 6.56
CA PRO A 150 -16.83 -6.91 6.86
C PRO A 150 -16.28 -7.67 5.64
N GLN A 151 -17.16 -8.26 4.83
CA GLN A 151 -16.77 -9.07 3.67
C GLN A 151 -16.21 -8.21 2.52
N LYS A 152 -16.69 -6.97 2.37
CA LYS A 152 -16.20 -6.01 1.37
C LYS A 152 -14.73 -5.67 1.58
N TYR A 153 -14.31 -5.37 2.81
CA TYR A 153 -12.92 -5.02 3.09
C TYR A 153 -11.97 -6.20 2.90
N GLU A 154 -12.38 -7.41 3.30
CA GLU A 154 -11.56 -8.61 3.10
C GLU A 154 -11.33 -8.89 1.61
N PHE A 155 -12.38 -8.77 0.78
CA PHE A 155 -12.24 -8.94 -0.68
C PHE A 155 -11.33 -7.86 -1.29
N SER A 156 -11.56 -6.59 -0.96
CA SER A 156 -10.75 -5.48 -1.47
C SER A 156 -9.27 -5.60 -1.05
N GLN A 157 -8.97 -6.06 0.16
CA GLN A 157 -7.60 -6.32 0.59
C GLN A 157 -6.94 -7.44 -0.23
N LYS A 158 -7.66 -8.55 -0.48
CA LYS A 158 -7.15 -9.66 -1.31
C LYS A 158 -6.91 -9.21 -2.74
N LEU A 159 -7.81 -8.42 -3.30
CA LEU A 159 -7.64 -7.83 -4.63
C LEU A 159 -6.42 -6.92 -4.68
N SER A 160 -6.30 -5.98 -3.73
CA SER A 160 -5.14 -5.08 -3.64
C SER A 160 -3.83 -5.86 -3.48
N PHE A 161 -3.80 -6.94 -2.70
CA PHE A 161 -2.63 -7.82 -2.60
C PHE A 161 -2.22 -8.37 -3.97
N TRP A 162 -3.14 -8.97 -4.73
CA TRP A 162 -2.81 -9.51 -6.05
C TRP A 162 -2.43 -8.44 -7.07
N VAL A 163 -3.05 -7.26 -7.00
CA VAL A 163 -2.65 -6.11 -7.82
C VAL A 163 -1.23 -5.68 -7.50
N ILE A 164 -0.86 -5.58 -6.22
CA ILE A 164 0.51 -5.24 -5.80
C ILE A 164 1.51 -6.27 -6.33
N ILE A 165 1.26 -7.57 -6.13
CA ILE A 165 2.16 -8.63 -6.61
C ILE A 165 2.26 -8.63 -8.14
N GLY A 166 1.12 -8.47 -8.83
CA GLY A 166 1.07 -8.41 -10.29
C GLY A 166 1.81 -7.20 -10.86
N LEU A 167 1.71 -6.03 -10.22
CA LEU A 167 2.40 -4.81 -10.63
C LEU A 167 3.90 -4.82 -10.26
N ALA A 168 4.30 -5.56 -9.22
CA ALA A 168 5.70 -5.66 -8.81
C ALA A 168 6.59 -6.23 -9.92
N VAL A 169 6.08 -7.23 -10.66
CA VAL A 169 6.82 -7.89 -11.74
C VAL A 169 7.23 -6.92 -12.85
N PRO A 170 6.30 -6.23 -13.55
CA PRO A 170 6.67 -5.27 -14.58
C PRO A 170 7.37 -4.04 -13.99
N LEU A 171 7.10 -3.66 -12.73
CA LEU A 171 7.84 -2.58 -12.06
C LEU A 171 9.34 -2.88 -11.95
N ILE A 172 9.69 -4.07 -11.46
CA ILE A 172 11.08 -4.51 -11.27
C ILE A 172 11.73 -4.80 -12.63
N LEU A 173 11.02 -5.53 -13.49
CA LEU A 173 11.57 -5.95 -14.79
C LEU A 173 11.86 -4.74 -15.69
N SER A 174 10.96 -3.76 -15.75
CA SER A 174 11.15 -2.59 -16.60
C SER A 174 12.42 -1.81 -16.27
N ILE A 175 12.70 -1.54 -14.99
CA ILE A 175 13.91 -0.80 -14.62
C ILE A 175 15.18 -1.62 -14.79
N ILE A 176 15.15 -2.92 -14.46
CA ILE A 176 16.31 -3.80 -14.66
C ILE A 176 16.66 -3.87 -16.15
N LEU A 177 15.67 -4.09 -17.03
CA LEU A 177 15.90 -4.14 -18.47
C LEU A 177 16.37 -2.81 -19.05
N SER A 178 15.88 -1.68 -18.52
CA SER A 178 16.32 -0.33 -18.92
C SER A 178 17.81 -0.09 -18.65
N MET A 179 18.38 -0.74 -17.62
CA MET A 179 19.80 -0.59 -17.25
C MET A 179 20.76 -1.38 -18.15
N PHE A 180 20.27 -2.37 -18.90
CA PHE A 180 21.12 -3.17 -19.79
C PHE A 180 21.22 -2.57 -21.18
N ARG A 181 22.41 -2.70 -21.79
CA ARG A 181 22.68 -2.26 -23.17
C ARG A 181 22.16 -3.23 -24.24
N PHE A 182 21.33 -4.20 -23.88
CA PHE A 182 20.68 -5.10 -24.84
C PHE A 182 19.70 -4.36 -25.75
N PHE A 183 19.18 -3.23 -25.28
CA PHE A 183 18.19 -2.42 -25.97
C PHE A 183 18.80 -1.10 -26.45
N GLY A 184 18.33 -0.60 -27.60
CA GLY A 184 18.65 0.75 -28.04
C GLY A 184 18.11 1.82 -27.09
N THR A 185 18.60 3.06 -27.21
CA THR A 185 18.26 4.19 -26.34
C THR A 185 16.74 4.40 -26.19
N TYR A 186 16.01 4.34 -27.29
CA TYR A 186 14.55 4.46 -27.30
C TYR A 186 13.85 3.47 -26.34
N TRP A 187 14.26 2.20 -26.39
CA TRP A 187 13.67 1.14 -25.56
C TRP A 187 14.06 1.27 -24.10
N GLN A 188 15.29 1.72 -23.80
CA GLN A 188 15.71 2.00 -22.43
C GLN A 188 14.88 3.13 -21.82
N GLU A 189 14.63 4.20 -22.58
CA GLU A 189 13.78 5.32 -22.16
C GLU A 189 12.32 4.88 -21.96
N LEU A 190 11.77 4.11 -22.90
CA LEU A 190 10.42 3.57 -22.79
C LEU A 190 10.26 2.70 -21.53
N LEU A 191 11.22 1.80 -21.26
CA LEU A 191 11.22 0.96 -20.07
C LEU A 191 11.32 1.78 -18.78
N ALA A 192 12.14 2.83 -18.76
CA ALA A 192 12.22 3.75 -17.62
C ALA A 192 10.90 4.51 -17.42
N ASP A 193 10.20 4.89 -18.48
CA ASP A 193 8.89 5.53 -18.40
C ASP A 193 7.81 4.56 -17.92
N ILE A 194 7.81 3.32 -18.42
CA ILE A 194 6.95 2.24 -17.92
C ILE A 194 7.17 2.06 -16.41
N HIS A 195 8.42 1.97 -15.96
CA HIS A 195 8.75 1.87 -14.53
C HIS A 195 8.12 3.03 -13.74
N ARG A 196 8.26 4.28 -14.22
CA ARG A 196 7.69 5.46 -13.57
C ARG A 196 6.16 5.37 -13.45
N TYR A 197 5.45 5.08 -14.53
CA TYR A 197 3.98 5.03 -14.49
C TYR A 197 3.46 3.85 -13.67
N ILE A 198 4.08 2.68 -13.76
CA ILE A 198 3.75 1.52 -12.93
C ILE A 198 4.03 1.83 -11.46
N ALA A 199 5.12 2.55 -11.14
CA ALA A 199 5.43 2.94 -9.77
C ALA A 199 4.33 3.79 -9.13
N ILE A 200 3.65 4.66 -9.89
CA ILE A 200 2.47 5.40 -9.38
C ILE A 200 1.38 4.40 -9.01
N VAL A 201 0.94 3.56 -9.96
CA VAL A 201 -0.18 2.64 -9.75
C VAL A 201 0.12 1.67 -8.60
N PHE A 202 1.35 1.17 -8.54
CA PHE A 202 1.85 0.34 -7.44
C PHE A 202 1.76 1.07 -6.10
N THR A 203 2.23 2.32 -6.03
CA THR A 203 2.18 3.15 -4.83
C THR A 203 0.74 3.35 -4.35
N LEU A 204 -0.19 3.68 -5.27
CA LEU A 204 -1.60 3.83 -4.92
C LEU A 204 -2.19 2.52 -4.38
N ALA A 205 -1.87 1.39 -5.01
CA ALA A 205 -2.32 0.08 -4.56
C ALA A 205 -1.81 -0.25 -3.15
N VAL A 206 -0.54 0.07 -2.85
CA VAL A 206 0.04 -0.07 -1.50
C VAL A 206 -0.67 0.84 -0.49
N ILE A 207 -0.87 2.13 -0.81
CA ILE A 207 -1.58 3.07 0.09
C ILE A 207 -2.99 2.56 0.40
N VAL A 208 -3.74 2.14 -0.62
CA VAL A 208 -5.10 1.59 -0.45
C VAL A 208 -5.06 0.30 0.36
N TYR A 209 -4.14 -0.62 0.07
CA TYR A 209 -3.99 -1.86 0.83
C TYR A 209 -3.71 -1.58 2.32
N THR A 210 -2.74 -0.71 2.62
CA THR A 210 -2.40 -0.31 3.99
C THR A 210 -3.58 0.35 4.69
N TYR A 211 -4.30 1.22 4.01
CA TYR A 211 -5.51 1.85 4.55
C TYR A 211 -6.59 0.82 4.92
N LEU A 212 -6.92 -0.09 3.99
CA LEU A 212 -7.89 -1.14 4.22
C LEU A 212 -7.45 -2.09 5.34
N PHE A 213 -6.16 -2.39 5.42
CA PHE A 213 -5.57 -3.24 6.45
C PHE A 213 -5.72 -2.62 7.86
N ILE A 214 -5.41 -1.33 7.99
CA ILE A 214 -5.60 -0.58 9.23
C ILE A 214 -7.07 -0.56 9.62
N LEU A 215 -7.97 -0.32 8.67
CA LEU A 215 -9.41 -0.26 8.94
C LEU A 215 -9.97 -1.60 9.45
N ALA A 216 -9.56 -2.71 8.83
CA ALA A 216 -9.96 -4.05 9.29
C ALA A 216 -9.38 -4.35 10.69
N SER A 217 -8.11 -4.01 10.92
CA SER A 217 -7.43 -4.24 12.20
C SER A 217 -8.02 -3.41 13.34
N ALA A 218 -8.49 -2.19 13.04
CA ALA A 218 -9.17 -1.34 14.02
C ALA A 218 -10.52 -1.95 14.44
N LYS A 219 -11.25 -2.55 13.51
CA LYS A 219 -12.57 -3.16 13.76
C LYS A 219 -12.49 -4.46 14.57
N GLU A 220 -11.41 -5.24 14.45
CA GLU A 220 -11.23 -6.47 15.24
C GLU A 220 -10.87 -6.22 16.71
N ARG A 221 -10.46 -5.00 17.08
CA ARG A 221 -10.03 -4.63 18.44
C ARG A 221 -11.07 -3.85 19.25
N VAL A 222 -12.22 -3.55 18.65
CA VAL A 222 -13.39 -2.90 19.27
C VAL A 222 -14.47 -3.96 19.45
#